data_AF-A0A2K9ZG40-F1
#
_entry.id   AF-A0A2K9ZG40-F1
#
_cell.length_a   1.000
_cell.length_b   1.000
_cell.length_c   1.000
_cell.angle_alpha   90.00
_cell.angle_beta   90.00
_cell.angle_gamma   90.00
#
_symmetry.space_group_name_H-M   'P 1'
#
loop_
_entity.id
_entity.type
_entity.pdbx_description
1 polymer ?
#
loop_
_entity_poly.entity_id
_entity_poly.type
_entity_poly.pdbx_seq_one_letter_code
_entity_poly.pdbx_strand_id
1 'polypeptide(L)'
;MNWRTMWSRRAEHWRFRYLPGLVDLLVTASTFQARKRLSGISRRVLVDSSVLGHSITHETAWISTGTKKWGDMDIEGGYAARICVHGPDCDTEVYRNVTYMPGIAHLARKGMLELCTSADEQARQPVGRFRGYGLMDHGLFRDIRMRSVDGFAFSMMGPGGLTRSDPKEEQQIRLAGSDDVLYSALLEKLGPRNNLDAWHIRTAERHDMFCLLTMDFRLKRLVDANAQKEPFRSLRTRVMTPMDFGRLLGLTPIPPAFFSYHDASWFVRPDLHWPENTRKPRSSYRKRGQD
;
A
#
# COMPACT_ATOMS: atom_id res chain seq x y z
N MET A 1 23.31 37.55 -7.12
CA MET A 1 22.68 36.23 -6.86
C MET A 1 23.47 35.51 -5.78
N ASN A 2 22.86 35.17 -4.65
CA ASN A 2 23.55 34.74 -3.43
C ASN A 2 24.16 33.32 -3.58
N TRP A 3 25.40 33.09 -3.15
CA TRP A 3 26.11 31.79 -3.29
C TRP A 3 25.32 30.61 -2.69
N ARG A 4 24.60 30.88 -1.59
CA ARG A 4 23.74 29.91 -0.91
C ARG A 4 22.58 29.43 -1.79
N THR A 5 21.99 30.31 -2.61
CA THR A 5 20.87 29.94 -3.50
C THR A 5 21.34 29.20 -4.75
N MET A 6 22.56 29.46 -5.23
CA MET A 6 23.16 28.64 -6.28
C MET A 6 23.50 27.23 -5.80
N TRP A 7 24.04 27.11 -4.58
CA TRP A 7 24.39 25.81 -4.02
C TRP A 7 23.15 24.97 -3.71
N SER A 8 22.09 25.56 -3.15
CA SER A 8 20.83 24.86 -2.92
C SER A 8 20.18 24.37 -4.23
N ARG A 9 20.15 25.20 -5.27
CA ARG A 9 19.64 24.79 -6.60
C ARG A 9 20.43 23.64 -7.21
N ARG A 10 21.77 23.68 -7.08
CA ARG A 10 22.61 22.57 -7.55
C ARG A 10 22.36 21.31 -6.75
N ALA A 11 22.38 21.38 -5.42
CA ALA A 11 22.11 20.22 -4.56
C ALA A 11 20.76 19.58 -4.87
N GLU A 12 19.73 20.39 -5.10
CA GLU A 12 18.41 19.90 -5.48
C GLU A 12 18.42 19.21 -6.84
N HIS A 13 19.04 19.83 -7.86
CA HIS A 13 19.22 19.18 -9.17
C HIS A 13 19.92 17.82 -9.07
N TRP A 14 20.94 17.71 -8.21
CA TRP A 14 21.64 16.46 -7.96
C TRP A 14 20.72 15.41 -7.32
N ARG A 15 19.88 15.80 -6.36
CA ARG A 15 18.90 14.88 -5.74
C ARG A 15 17.90 14.36 -6.76
N PHE A 16 17.32 15.22 -7.58
CA PHE A 16 16.40 14.77 -8.66
C PHE A 16 17.07 13.83 -9.65
N ARG A 17 18.32 14.12 -10.04
CA ARG A 17 19.00 13.39 -11.11
C ARG A 17 19.59 12.05 -10.67
N TYR A 18 20.18 11.99 -9.47
CA TYR A 18 21.02 10.85 -9.08
C TYR A 18 20.51 10.07 -7.87
N LEU A 19 19.76 10.70 -6.96
CA LEU A 19 19.27 10.00 -5.76
C LEU A 19 18.39 8.80 -6.10
N PRO A 20 17.45 8.86 -7.08
CA PRO A 20 16.65 7.70 -7.43
C PRO A 20 17.49 6.47 -7.83
N GLY A 21 18.51 6.67 -8.68
CA GLY A 21 19.39 5.59 -9.11
C GLY A 21 20.22 4.98 -7.97
N LEU A 22 20.71 5.81 -7.04
CA LEU A 22 21.42 5.33 -5.84
C LEU A 22 20.50 4.48 -4.95
N VAL A 23 19.27 4.92 -4.77
CA VAL A 23 18.28 4.20 -3.96
C VAL A 23 17.87 2.89 -4.63
N ASP A 24 17.74 2.85 -5.96
CA ASP A 24 17.49 1.61 -6.69
C ASP A 24 18.62 0.59 -6.53
N LEU A 25 19.88 1.05 -6.44
CA LEU A 25 21.02 0.19 -6.10
C LEU A 25 20.92 -0.34 -4.66
N LEU A 26 20.55 0.51 -3.70
CA LEU A 26 20.32 0.10 -2.31
C LEU A 26 19.21 -0.97 -2.20
N VAL A 27 18.11 -0.79 -2.93
CA VAL A 27 17.02 -1.77 -2.99
C VAL A 27 17.45 -3.07 -3.68
N THR A 28 18.28 -2.96 -4.73
CA THR A 28 18.85 -4.13 -5.39
C THR A 28 19.71 -4.93 -4.41
N ALA A 29 20.55 -4.25 -3.63
CA ALA A 29 21.38 -4.88 -2.60
C ALA A 29 20.53 -5.50 -1.47
N SER A 30 19.47 -4.82 -1.02
CA SER A 30 18.60 -5.31 0.06
C SER A 30 17.85 -6.60 -0.29
N THR A 31 17.67 -6.89 -1.59
CA THR A 31 16.99 -8.10 -2.07
C THR A 31 17.94 -9.26 -2.37
N PHE A 32 19.25 -9.10 -2.19
CA PHE A 32 20.25 -10.10 -2.60
C PHE A 32 20.00 -11.49 -1.98
N GLN A 33 19.72 -11.55 -0.68
CA GLN A 33 19.44 -12.82 0.01
C GLN A 33 18.11 -13.44 -0.44
N ALA A 34 17.10 -12.60 -0.68
CA ALA A 34 15.76 -13.05 -1.07
C ALA A 34 15.78 -13.81 -2.40
N ARG A 35 16.64 -13.42 -3.34
CA ARG A 35 16.79 -14.10 -4.64
C ARG A 35 17.12 -15.58 -4.48
N LYS A 36 17.96 -15.92 -3.48
CA LYS A 36 18.31 -17.31 -3.17
C LYS A 36 17.19 -18.05 -2.45
N ARG A 37 16.45 -17.37 -1.56
CA ARG A 37 15.38 -18.01 -0.77
C ARG A 37 14.10 -18.23 -1.59
N LEU A 38 13.84 -17.41 -2.60
CA LEU A 38 12.67 -17.52 -3.49
C LEU A 38 12.69 -18.74 -4.42
N SER A 39 13.83 -19.42 -4.61
CA SER A 39 13.88 -20.61 -5.46
C SER A 39 13.20 -21.83 -4.83
N GLY A 40 12.98 -21.83 -3.51
CA GLY A 40 12.41 -22.96 -2.76
C GLY A 40 10.95 -22.79 -2.31
N ILE A 41 10.28 -21.70 -2.69
CA ILE A 41 8.90 -21.42 -2.25
C ILE A 41 8.02 -20.97 -3.44
N SER A 42 6.69 -21.09 -3.28
CA SER A 42 5.75 -20.46 -4.22
C SER A 42 6.02 -18.95 -4.29
N ARG A 43 6.01 -18.40 -5.51
CA ARG A 43 6.30 -16.98 -5.77
C ARG A 43 5.04 -16.12 -5.75
N ARG A 44 3.87 -16.72 -5.54
CA ARG A 44 2.58 -16.04 -5.65
C ARG A 44 2.14 -15.55 -4.27
N VAL A 45 1.86 -14.26 -4.16
CA VAL A 45 1.48 -13.61 -2.90
C VAL A 45 0.18 -12.85 -3.13
N LEU A 46 -0.85 -13.16 -2.34
CA LEU A 46 -2.09 -12.40 -2.37
C LEU A 46 -1.92 -11.14 -1.51
N VAL A 47 -2.11 -9.97 -2.10
CA VAL A 47 -1.95 -8.67 -1.44
C VAL A 47 -3.31 -8.11 -1.04
N ASP A 48 -3.51 -7.95 0.26
CA ASP A 48 -4.67 -7.28 0.85
C ASP A 48 -4.64 -5.77 0.53
N SER A 49 -5.82 -5.15 0.38
CA SER A 49 -5.95 -3.70 0.16
C SER A 49 -5.37 -2.86 1.30
N SER A 50 -5.25 -3.40 2.51
CA SER A 50 -4.54 -2.75 3.62
C SER A 50 -3.07 -2.46 3.26
N VAL A 51 -2.37 -3.42 2.65
CA VAL A 51 -0.97 -3.26 2.20
C VAL A 51 -0.88 -2.20 1.12
N LEU A 52 -1.78 -2.23 0.13
CA LEU A 52 -1.77 -1.26 -0.96
C LEU A 52 -1.99 0.16 -0.45
N GLY A 53 -2.90 0.34 0.51
CA GLY A 53 -3.13 1.62 1.17
C GLY A 53 -1.89 2.14 1.90
N HIS A 54 -1.13 1.27 2.57
CA HIS A 54 0.11 1.64 3.25
C HIS A 54 1.34 1.73 2.33
N SER A 55 1.23 1.25 1.08
CA SER A 55 2.29 1.40 0.08
C SER A 55 2.44 2.84 -0.43
N ILE A 56 1.43 3.69 -0.20
CA ILE A 56 1.47 5.13 -0.48
C ILE A 56 2.30 5.78 0.62
N THR A 57 3.54 6.13 0.27
CA THR A 57 4.56 6.59 1.22
C THR A 57 4.79 8.09 1.17
N HIS A 58 4.34 8.73 0.08
CA HIS A 58 4.38 10.17 -0.05
C HIS A 58 3.04 10.68 -0.54
N GLU A 59 2.65 11.83 0.00
CA GLU A 59 1.40 12.49 -0.34
C GLU A 59 1.63 13.96 -0.69
N THR A 60 0.69 14.52 -1.43
CA THR A 60 0.67 15.93 -1.81
C THR A 60 0.23 16.78 -0.63
N ALA A 61 1.06 17.76 -0.27
CA ALA A 61 0.78 18.75 0.77
C ALA A 61 0.80 20.17 0.19
N TRP A 62 -0.05 21.03 0.75
CA TRP A 62 0.04 22.48 0.53
C TRP A 62 1.02 23.07 1.54
N ILE A 63 2.07 23.71 1.04
CA ILE A 63 3.08 24.37 1.86
C ILE A 63 2.77 25.87 1.86
N SER A 64 2.28 26.36 2.99
CA SER A 64 1.98 27.78 3.16
C SER A 64 3.27 28.62 3.12
N THR A 65 3.26 29.70 2.34
CA THR A 65 4.32 30.72 2.32
C THR A 65 3.92 31.97 3.13
N GLY A 66 2.86 31.86 3.92
CA GLY A 66 2.25 32.95 4.64
C GLY A 66 1.22 33.72 3.81
N THR A 67 0.45 34.54 4.50
CA THR A 67 -0.58 35.40 3.92
C THR A 67 0.06 36.66 3.34
N LYS A 68 -0.33 37.02 2.13
CA LYS A 68 0.09 38.26 1.48
C LYS A 68 -1.13 39.04 1.01
N LYS A 69 -1.07 40.36 1.15
CA LYS A 69 -2.07 41.25 0.56
C LYS A 69 -1.92 41.29 -0.96
N TRP A 70 -3.01 41.04 -1.66
CA TRP A 70 -3.17 41.26 -3.09
C TRP A 70 -4.28 42.28 -3.28
N GLY A 71 -3.90 43.56 -3.37
CA GLY A 71 -4.85 44.66 -3.19
C GLY A 71 -5.37 44.70 -1.75
N ASP A 72 -6.70 44.76 -1.59
CA ASP A 72 -7.37 44.78 -0.27
C ASP A 72 -7.67 43.38 0.29
N MET A 73 -7.33 42.31 -0.45
CA MET A 73 -7.60 40.94 -0.04
C MET A 73 -6.34 40.25 0.50
N ASP A 74 -6.51 39.55 1.62
CA ASP A 74 -5.50 38.66 2.18
C ASP A 74 -5.59 37.29 1.51
N ILE A 75 -4.53 36.89 0.79
CA ILE A 75 -4.44 35.60 0.11
C ILE A 75 -3.41 34.75 0.84
N GLU A 76 -3.80 33.55 1.27
CA GLU A 76 -2.85 32.54 1.73
C GLU A 76 -2.05 32.02 0.54
N GLY A 77 -0.79 32.44 0.45
CA GLY A 77 0.13 31.95 -0.56
C GLY A 77 0.67 30.59 -0.19
N GLY A 78 1.03 29.80 -1.19
CA GLY A 78 1.69 28.53 -0.97
C GLY A 78 1.97 27.78 -2.26
N TYR A 79 2.47 26.56 -2.13
CA TYR A 79 2.69 25.67 -3.26
C TYR A 79 2.41 24.22 -2.87
N ALA A 80 2.02 23.41 -3.85
CA ALA A 80 1.92 21.97 -3.66
C ALA A 80 3.32 21.34 -3.72
N ALA A 81 3.61 20.47 -2.75
CA ALA A 81 4.83 19.68 -2.72
C ALA A 81 4.53 18.25 -2.29
N ARG A 82 5.39 17.33 -2.71
CA ARG A 82 5.42 15.97 -2.17
C ARG A 82 6.11 15.97 -0.81
N ILE A 83 5.49 15.36 0.19
CA ILE A 83 6.07 15.11 1.52
C ILE A 83 5.95 13.62 1.89
N CYS A 84 6.78 13.17 2.82
CA CYS A 84 6.68 11.81 3.36
C CYS A 84 5.44 11.65 4.25
N VAL A 85 4.85 10.46 4.28
CA VAL A 85 3.81 10.13 5.26
C VAL A 85 4.40 9.99 6.66
N HIS A 86 5.57 9.33 6.75
CA HIS A 86 6.26 9.07 8.01
C HIS A 86 7.55 9.89 8.07
N GLY A 87 7.81 10.49 9.23
CA GLY A 87 9.03 11.20 9.55
C GLY A 87 10.20 10.26 9.92
N PRO A 88 11.41 10.81 10.10
CA PRO A 88 12.63 10.03 10.34
C PRO A 88 12.60 9.28 11.68
N ASP A 89 11.95 9.84 12.69
CA ASP A 89 11.88 9.27 14.05
C ASP A 89 10.62 8.41 14.27
N CYS A 90 9.87 8.11 13.21
CA CYS A 90 8.68 7.26 13.33
C CYS A 90 9.10 5.82 13.66
N ASP A 91 8.58 5.27 14.75
CA ASP A 91 8.91 3.92 15.22
C ASP A 91 7.70 2.97 15.24
N THR A 92 6.56 3.41 14.71
CA THR A 92 5.29 2.70 14.73
C THR A 92 5.36 1.32 14.05
N GLU A 93 4.49 0.39 14.46
CA GLU A 93 4.37 -0.93 13.85
C GLU A 93 4.07 -0.85 12.34
N VAL A 94 3.25 0.14 11.94
CA VAL A 94 2.98 0.45 10.53
C VAL A 94 4.27 0.81 9.80
N TYR A 95 5.01 1.81 10.29
CA TYR A 95 6.22 2.28 9.62
C TYR A 95 7.26 1.17 9.46
N ARG A 96 7.50 0.38 10.52
CA ARG A 96 8.42 -0.76 10.48
C ARG A 96 8.07 -1.74 9.35
N ASN A 97 6.79 -2.02 9.14
CA ASN A 97 6.34 -2.86 8.03
C ASN A 97 6.51 -2.19 6.67
N VAL A 98 6.18 -0.91 6.56
CA VAL A 98 6.36 -0.15 5.31
C VAL A 98 7.82 -0.17 4.85
N THR A 99 8.81 -0.16 5.75
CA THR A 99 10.23 -0.24 5.36
C THR A 99 10.62 -1.53 4.62
N TYR A 100 9.84 -2.60 4.68
CA TYR A 100 10.11 -3.84 3.92
C TYR A 100 9.45 -3.84 2.53
N MET A 101 8.44 -2.99 2.30
CA MET A 101 7.73 -2.94 1.03
C MET A 101 8.61 -2.58 -0.18
N PRO A 102 9.66 -1.74 -0.09
CA PRO A 102 10.51 -1.47 -1.24
C PRO A 102 11.20 -2.71 -1.82
N GLY A 103 11.69 -3.60 -0.94
CA GLY A 103 12.31 -4.86 -1.38
C GLY A 103 11.28 -5.79 -2.04
N ILE A 104 10.07 -5.88 -1.47
CA ILE A 104 8.96 -6.65 -2.05
C ILE A 104 8.59 -6.11 -3.43
N ALA A 105 8.47 -4.78 -3.56
CA ALA A 105 8.15 -4.10 -4.80
C ALA A 105 9.20 -4.39 -5.88
N HIS A 106 10.48 -4.33 -5.51
CA HIS A 106 11.58 -4.61 -6.41
C HIS A 106 11.57 -6.05 -6.91
N LEU A 107 11.38 -7.02 -6.01
CA LEU A 107 11.28 -8.43 -6.39
C LEU A 107 10.13 -8.67 -7.38
N ALA A 108 8.99 -8.02 -7.15
CA ALA A 108 7.84 -8.09 -8.05
C ALA A 108 8.12 -7.45 -9.43
N ARG A 109 8.72 -6.25 -9.47
CA ARG A 109 9.13 -5.59 -10.72
C ARG A 109 10.14 -6.41 -11.53
N LYS A 110 10.99 -7.20 -10.86
CA LYS A 110 11.95 -8.10 -11.51
C LYS A 110 11.34 -9.46 -11.88
N GLY A 111 10.04 -9.68 -11.68
CA GLY A 111 9.37 -10.95 -11.99
C GLY A 111 9.78 -12.12 -11.08
N MET A 112 10.43 -11.83 -9.95
CA MET A 112 10.84 -12.84 -8.97
C MET A 112 9.71 -13.17 -8.00
N LEU A 113 8.75 -12.27 -7.86
CA LEU A 113 7.55 -12.42 -7.06
C LEU A 113 6.32 -12.05 -7.90
N GLU A 114 5.26 -12.83 -7.84
CA GLU A 114 3.98 -12.51 -8.44
C GLU A 114 3.04 -11.97 -7.35
N LEU A 115 2.76 -10.67 -7.41
CA LEU A 115 1.77 -10.05 -6.54
C LEU A 115 0.39 -10.19 -7.18
N CYS A 116 -0.52 -10.81 -6.46
CA CYS A 116 -1.90 -11.05 -6.85
C CYS A 116 -2.85 -10.24 -5.97
N THR A 117 -4.08 -10.07 -6.43
CA THR A 117 -5.17 -9.47 -5.65
C THR A 117 -6.46 -10.28 -5.84
N SER A 118 -7.52 -9.96 -5.10
CA SER A 118 -8.86 -10.50 -5.33
C SER A 118 -9.74 -9.44 -5.97
N ALA A 119 -10.72 -9.87 -6.75
CA ALA A 119 -11.74 -9.01 -7.35
C ALA A 119 -12.51 -8.24 -6.28
N ASP A 120 -12.78 -8.92 -5.18
CA ASP A 120 -13.45 -8.39 -3.99
C ASP A 120 -12.76 -7.18 -3.37
N GLU A 121 -11.44 -7.12 -3.46
CA GLU A 121 -10.64 -6.00 -2.98
C GLU A 121 -10.68 -4.80 -3.94
N GLN A 122 -10.63 -5.07 -5.24
CA GLN A 122 -10.63 -4.03 -6.26
C GLN A 122 -11.97 -3.29 -6.35
N ALA A 123 -13.09 -4.00 -6.22
CA ALA A 123 -14.41 -3.42 -6.42
C ALA A 123 -14.88 -2.52 -5.26
N ARG A 124 -14.38 -2.74 -4.05
CA ARG A 124 -14.77 -1.98 -2.86
C ARG A 124 -14.05 -0.65 -2.71
N GLN A 125 -12.86 -0.53 -3.27
CA GLN A 125 -11.96 0.56 -2.95
C GLN A 125 -11.81 1.49 -4.16
N PRO A 126 -11.95 2.81 -3.97
CA PRO A 126 -11.66 3.77 -5.04
C PRO A 126 -10.20 3.61 -5.49
N VAL A 127 -9.96 3.80 -6.79
CA VAL A 127 -8.61 3.66 -7.42
C VAL A 127 -7.53 4.46 -6.68
N GLY A 128 -7.89 5.62 -6.10
CA GLY A 128 -6.97 6.45 -5.32
C GLY A 128 -6.46 5.81 -4.01
N ARG A 129 -7.13 4.79 -3.46
CA ARG A 129 -6.60 4.01 -2.32
C ARG A 129 -5.37 3.19 -2.72
N PHE A 130 -5.23 2.86 -4.00
CA PHE A 130 -4.12 2.07 -4.53
C PHE A 130 -3.02 2.92 -5.17
N ARG A 131 -3.34 4.12 -5.65
CA ARG A 131 -2.41 4.99 -6.38
C ARG A 131 -2.04 6.31 -5.68
N GLY A 132 -2.77 6.68 -4.63
CA GLY A 132 -2.78 8.04 -4.10
C GLY A 132 -3.92 8.86 -4.67
N TYR A 133 -4.28 9.95 -3.97
CA TYR A 133 -5.34 10.87 -4.38
C TYR A 133 -4.80 12.22 -4.84
N GLY A 134 -3.61 12.58 -4.38
CA GLY A 134 -2.94 13.82 -4.77
C GLY A 134 -2.12 13.67 -6.06
N LEU A 135 -1.95 14.80 -6.74
CA LEU A 135 -1.22 14.89 -8.01
C LEU A 135 0.24 14.40 -7.91
N MET A 136 0.86 14.59 -6.74
CA MET A 136 2.27 14.31 -6.49
C MET A 136 2.48 13.08 -5.60
N ASP A 137 1.44 12.31 -5.31
CA ASP A 137 1.54 11.14 -4.43
C ASP A 137 2.48 10.09 -5.04
N HIS A 138 3.16 9.32 -4.17
CA HIS A 138 4.02 8.22 -4.59
C HIS A 138 3.72 6.97 -3.78
N GLY A 139 3.52 5.86 -4.51
CA GLY A 139 3.28 4.53 -3.95
C GLY A 139 4.37 3.54 -4.37
N LEU A 140 4.83 2.73 -3.43
CA LEU A 140 5.90 1.76 -3.67
C LEU A 140 5.51 0.65 -4.63
N PHE A 141 4.22 0.29 -4.70
CA PHE A 141 3.68 -0.70 -5.63
C PHE A 141 3.10 -0.09 -6.90
N ARG A 142 3.35 1.21 -7.13
CA ARG A 142 3.02 1.86 -8.39
C ARG A 142 3.67 1.11 -9.56
N ASP A 143 2.89 0.94 -10.62
CA ASP A 143 3.24 0.27 -11.87
C ASP A 143 3.52 -1.24 -11.77
N ILE A 144 3.23 -1.86 -10.62
CA ILE A 144 3.21 -3.32 -10.49
C ILE A 144 1.82 -3.82 -10.90
N ARG A 145 1.77 -4.65 -11.95
CA ARG A 145 0.52 -5.27 -12.41
C ARG A 145 0.16 -6.42 -11.48
N MET A 146 -0.90 -6.24 -10.69
CA MET A 146 -1.46 -7.30 -9.86
C MET A 146 -2.69 -7.90 -10.53
N ARG A 147 -2.62 -9.20 -10.85
CA ARG A 147 -3.76 -9.92 -11.45
C ARG A 147 -4.74 -10.34 -10.37
N SER A 148 -6.04 -10.19 -10.64
CA SER A 148 -7.07 -10.81 -9.82
C SER A 148 -7.05 -12.32 -10.06
N VAL A 149 -7.10 -13.11 -8.98
CA VAL A 149 -6.96 -14.58 -9.04
C VAL A 149 -8.30 -15.30 -9.11
N ASP A 150 -9.34 -14.65 -8.65
CA ASP A 150 -10.73 -15.10 -8.58
C ASP A 150 -11.53 -14.72 -9.83
N GLY A 151 -10.98 -13.88 -10.72
CA GLY A 151 -11.52 -13.63 -12.06
C GLY A 151 -12.93 -13.01 -12.10
N PHE A 152 -13.46 -12.61 -10.94
CA PHE A 152 -14.81 -12.10 -10.82
C PHE A 152 -14.85 -10.65 -11.28
N ALA A 153 -15.55 -10.38 -12.38
CA ALA A 153 -15.89 -9.03 -12.77
C ALA A 153 -17.19 -8.65 -12.06
N PHE A 154 -17.14 -7.65 -11.17
CA PHE A 154 -18.38 -6.99 -10.75
C PHE A 154 -19.03 -6.39 -12.00
N SER A 155 -20.35 -6.54 -12.11
CA SER A 155 -21.13 -5.91 -13.18
C SER A 155 -21.10 -4.39 -13.03
N MET A 156 -19.99 -3.75 -13.41
CA MET A 156 -19.91 -2.31 -13.50
C MET A 156 -20.33 -1.86 -14.89
N MET A 157 -21.39 -1.05 -14.90
CA MET A 157 -21.80 -0.10 -15.95
C MET A 157 -22.42 -0.71 -17.23
N GLY A 158 -23.71 -1.01 -17.15
CA GLY A 158 -24.61 -0.71 -18.27
C GLY A 158 -24.86 0.81 -18.38
N PRO A 159 -25.27 1.33 -19.56
CA PRO A 159 -25.62 2.74 -19.71
C PRO A 159 -26.93 3.02 -18.98
N GLY A 160 -26.91 3.94 -18.01
CA GLY A 160 -28.10 4.43 -17.31
C GLY A 160 -28.27 3.80 -15.93
N GLY A 161 -28.42 4.65 -14.90
CA GLY A 161 -28.49 4.29 -13.48
C GLY A 161 -29.72 3.52 -13.04
N LEU A 162 -30.00 2.37 -13.67
CA LEU A 162 -31.16 1.51 -13.40
C LEU A 162 -30.83 0.17 -12.72
N THR A 163 -29.56 -0.16 -12.50
CA THR A 163 -29.16 -1.27 -11.60
C THR A 163 -28.12 -0.75 -10.62
N ARG A 164 -28.60 -0.44 -9.42
CA ARG A 164 -27.90 0.32 -8.38
C ARG A 164 -27.64 -0.56 -7.15
N SER A 165 -27.24 -1.80 -7.37
CA SER A 165 -26.78 -2.65 -6.26
C SER A 165 -25.49 -2.06 -5.70
N ASP A 166 -25.39 -1.88 -4.38
CA ASP A 166 -24.11 -1.55 -3.76
C ASP A 166 -23.16 -2.75 -3.93
N PRO A 167 -21.97 -2.60 -4.56
CA PRO A 167 -21.00 -3.69 -4.70
C PRO A 167 -20.65 -4.36 -3.36
N LYS A 168 -20.76 -3.62 -2.25
CA LYS A 168 -20.58 -4.15 -0.91
C LYS A 168 -21.69 -5.12 -0.50
N GLU A 169 -22.94 -4.82 -0.85
CA GLU A 169 -24.10 -5.66 -0.56
C GLU A 169 -24.10 -6.92 -1.42
N GLU A 170 -23.82 -6.80 -2.72
CA GLU A 170 -23.71 -7.96 -3.62
C GLU A 170 -22.66 -8.97 -3.14
N GLN A 171 -21.53 -8.46 -2.66
CA GLN A 171 -20.48 -9.30 -2.08
C GLN A 171 -20.93 -9.93 -0.76
N GLN A 172 -21.62 -9.20 0.13
CA GLN A 172 -22.10 -9.78 1.38
C GLN A 172 -23.09 -10.91 1.14
N ILE A 173 -24.02 -10.74 0.20
CA ILE A 173 -24.97 -11.78 -0.21
C ILE A 173 -24.21 -13.01 -0.73
N ARG A 174 -23.23 -12.79 -1.61
CA ARG A 174 -22.40 -13.88 -2.17
C ARG A 174 -21.60 -14.61 -1.10
N LEU A 175 -20.99 -13.89 -0.17
CA LEU A 175 -20.24 -14.48 0.94
C LEU A 175 -21.15 -15.23 1.91
N ALA A 176 -22.39 -14.77 2.11
CA ALA A 176 -23.38 -15.45 2.94
C ALA A 176 -23.89 -16.75 2.30
N GLY A 177 -23.99 -16.80 0.97
CA GLY A 177 -24.42 -17.99 0.22
C GLY A 177 -23.31 -18.97 -0.14
N SER A 178 -22.12 -18.86 0.45
CA SER A 178 -20.98 -19.71 0.11
C SER A 178 -20.95 -21.00 0.94
N ASP A 179 -21.10 -22.16 0.29
CA ASP A 179 -21.02 -23.50 0.92
C ASP A 179 -19.58 -24.04 1.07
N ASP A 180 -18.61 -23.14 1.13
CA ASP A 180 -17.20 -23.49 1.20
C ASP A 180 -16.80 -23.90 2.63
N VAL A 181 -16.46 -25.18 2.79
CA VAL A 181 -16.09 -25.78 4.09
C VAL A 181 -14.94 -25.02 4.77
N LEU A 182 -13.91 -24.62 4.02
CA LEU A 182 -12.76 -23.90 4.59
C LEU A 182 -13.18 -22.50 5.03
N TYR A 183 -13.94 -21.80 4.20
CA TYR A 183 -14.46 -20.48 4.54
C TYR A 183 -15.33 -20.51 5.80
N SER A 184 -16.26 -21.47 5.90
CA SER A 184 -17.12 -21.63 7.08
C SER A 184 -16.31 -21.94 8.34
N ALA A 185 -15.31 -22.83 8.25
CA ALA A 185 -14.42 -23.14 9.36
C ALA A 185 -13.57 -21.94 9.80
N LEU A 186 -13.08 -21.13 8.84
CA LEU A 186 -12.37 -19.89 9.14
C LEU A 186 -13.30 -18.88 9.81
N LEU A 187 -14.52 -18.73 9.31
CA LEU A 187 -15.51 -17.77 9.82
C LEU A 187 -15.92 -18.09 11.27
N GLU A 188 -16.03 -19.37 11.62
CA GLU A 188 -16.30 -19.81 13.00
C GLU A 188 -15.21 -19.34 13.98
N LYS A 189 -13.94 -19.37 13.56
CA LYS A 189 -12.80 -18.98 14.41
C LYS A 189 -12.51 -17.48 14.39
N LEU A 190 -12.62 -16.85 13.22
CA LEU A 190 -12.38 -15.41 13.07
C LEU A 190 -13.57 -14.58 13.56
N GLY A 191 -14.78 -15.15 13.55
CA GLY A 191 -16.03 -14.49 13.85
C GLY A 191 -16.67 -13.79 12.63
N PRO A 192 -17.99 -13.56 12.65
CA PRO A 192 -18.76 -13.09 11.49
C PRO A 192 -18.36 -11.69 10.99
N ARG A 193 -17.74 -10.87 11.86
CA ARG A 193 -17.25 -9.54 11.50
C ARG A 193 -16.02 -9.57 10.57
N ASN A 194 -15.29 -10.68 10.57
CA ASN A 194 -14.06 -10.88 9.80
C ASN A 194 -14.31 -11.78 8.57
N ASN A 195 -15.51 -11.72 8.00
CA ASN A 195 -15.89 -12.57 6.86
C ASN A 195 -15.02 -12.33 5.62
N LEU A 196 -14.58 -11.10 5.38
CA LEU A 196 -13.69 -10.79 4.26
C LEU A 196 -12.30 -11.36 4.47
N ASP A 197 -11.79 -11.27 5.71
CA ASP A 197 -10.50 -11.84 6.04
C ASP A 197 -10.53 -13.36 5.89
N ALA A 198 -11.60 -14.01 6.35
CA ALA A 198 -11.85 -15.44 6.12
C ALA A 198 -11.84 -15.77 4.62
N TRP A 199 -12.51 -14.94 3.81
CA TRP A 199 -12.59 -15.12 2.37
C TRP A 199 -11.23 -14.96 1.68
N HIS A 200 -10.42 -13.98 2.09
CA HIS A 200 -9.08 -13.76 1.54
C HIS A 200 -8.11 -14.88 1.90
N ILE A 201 -8.16 -15.38 3.14
CA ILE A 201 -7.36 -16.54 3.55
C ILE A 201 -7.76 -17.77 2.72
N ARG A 202 -9.07 -18.06 2.61
CA ARG A 202 -9.59 -19.15 1.77
C ARG A 202 -9.17 -18.99 0.31
N THR A 203 -9.20 -17.78 -0.23
CA THR A 203 -8.86 -17.52 -1.63
C THR A 203 -7.37 -17.71 -1.84
N ALA A 204 -6.53 -17.22 -0.94
CA ALA A 204 -5.09 -17.46 -1.01
C ALA A 204 -4.76 -18.97 -0.96
N GLU A 205 -5.41 -19.73 -0.06
CA GLU A 205 -5.22 -21.18 0.05
C GLU A 205 -5.66 -21.94 -1.21
N ARG A 206 -6.86 -21.64 -1.75
CA ARG A 206 -7.37 -22.32 -2.96
C ARG A 206 -6.58 -22.05 -4.22
N HIS A 207 -5.83 -20.96 -4.27
CA HIS A 207 -5.00 -20.61 -5.41
C HIS A 207 -3.50 -20.89 -5.18
N ASP A 208 -3.16 -21.71 -4.17
CA ASP A 208 -1.80 -22.11 -3.81
C ASP A 208 -0.84 -20.93 -3.62
N MET A 209 -1.36 -19.86 -3.01
CA MET A 209 -0.57 -18.68 -2.68
C MET A 209 0.36 -19.02 -1.53
N PHE A 210 1.59 -18.51 -1.61
CA PHE A 210 2.54 -18.66 -0.52
C PHE A 210 2.04 -17.98 0.76
N CYS A 211 1.54 -16.76 0.61
CA CYS A 211 0.95 -16.03 1.72
C CYS A 211 -0.14 -15.05 1.28
N LEU A 212 -1.01 -14.73 2.24
CA LEU A 212 -1.79 -13.50 2.29
C LEU A 212 -0.93 -12.45 2.99
N LEU A 213 -0.55 -11.41 2.25
CA LEU A 213 0.17 -10.26 2.76
C LEU A 213 -0.83 -9.21 3.24
N THR A 214 -0.78 -8.86 4.53
CA THR A 214 -1.73 -7.91 5.16
C THR A 214 -1.01 -6.93 6.09
N MET A 215 -1.59 -5.74 6.23
CA MET A 215 -1.23 -4.75 7.27
C MET A 215 -2.26 -4.71 8.40
N ASP A 216 -3.26 -5.59 8.41
CA ASP A 216 -4.17 -5.75 9.54
C ASP A 216 -3.48 -6.57 10.65
N PHE A 217 -2.89 -5.85 11.60
CA PHE A 217 -2.21 -6.45 12.75
C PHE A 217 -3.19 -7.17 13.68
N ARG A 218 -4.48 -6.81 13.71
CA ARG A 218 -5.47 -7.51 14.52
C ARG A 218 -5.76 -8.88 13.92
N LEU A 219 -5.96 -8.95 12.61
CA LEU A 219 -6.11 -10.21 11.89
C LEU A 219 -4.88 -11.10 12.11
N LYS A 220 -3.67 -10.55 11.93
CA LYS A 220 -2.43 -11.31 12.11
C LYS A 220 -2.34 -11.92 13.52
N ARG A 221 -2.56 -11.12 14.57
CA ARG A 221 -2.55 -11.61 15.96
C ARG A 221 -3.60 -12.68 16.21
N LEU A 222 -4.78 -12.55 15.61
CA LEU A 222 -5.86 -13.51 15.78
C LEU A 222 -5.57 -14.83 15.07
N VAL A 223 -4.96 -14.80 13.89
CA VAL A 223 -4.46 -16.00 13.19
C VAL A 223 -3.36 -16.66 14.00
N ASP A 224 -2.38 -15.91 14.50
CA ASP A 224 -1.29 -16.45 15.32
C ASP A 224 -1.80 -17.12 16.60
N ALA A 225 -2.77 -16.50 17.28
CA ALA A 225 -3.39 -17.05 18.49
C ALA A 225 -4.13 -18.38 18.24
N ASN A 226 -4.52 -18.65 16.98
CA ASN A 226 -5.21 -19.87 16.59
C ASN A 226 -4.35 -20.79 15.71
N ALA A 227 -3.05 -20.53 15.55
CA ALA A 227 -2.19 -21.25 14.60
C ALA A 227 -2.11 -22.77 14.82
N GLN A 228 -2.33 -23.25 16.06
CA GLN A 228 -2.33 -24.68 16.40
C GLN A 228 -3.71 -25.35 16.30
N LYS A 229 -4.75 -24.60 15.95
CA LYS A 229 -6.13 -25.06 15.86
C LYS A 229 -6.55 -25.15 14.40
N GLU A 230 -7.46 -26.07 14.09
CA GLU A 230 -8.10 -26.09 12.78
C GLU A 230 -9.02 -24.86 12.60
N PRO A 231 -9.09 -24.28 11.38
CA PRO A 231 -8.42 -24.74 10.16
C PRO A 231 -6.97 -24.21 9.97
N PHE A 232 -6.48 -23.31 10.82
CA PHE A 232 -5.18 -22.63 10.60
C PHE A 232 -3.98 -23.57 10.63
N ARG A 233 -4.04 -24.63 11.42
CA ARG A 233 -2.97 -25.63 11.52
C ARG A 233 -2.71 -26.33 10.18
N SER A 234 -3.74 -26.57 9.38
CA SER A 234 -3.66 -27.30 8.11
C SER A 234 -3.45 -26.39 6.88
N LEU A 235 -3.51 -25.07 7.06
CA LEU A 235 -3.26 -24.12 5.97
C LEU A 235 -1.82 -24.21 5.45
N ARG A 236 -1.68 -24.27 4.13
CA ARG A 236 -0.39 -24.15 3.43
C ARG A 236 -0.03 -22.68 3.25
N THR A 237 -1.03 -21.84 3.00
CA THR A 237 -0.90 -20.39 2.90
C THR A 237 -0.67 -19.77 4.27
N ARG A 238 0.34 -18.90 4.35
CA ARG A 238 0.65 -18.15 5.57
C ARG A 238 -0.06 -16.79 5.56
N VAL A 239 -0.47 -16.30 6.73
CA VAL A 239 -0.87 -14.88 6.88
C VAL A 239 0.34 -14.12 7.40
N MET A 240 0.81 -13.13 6.65
CA MET A 240 2.09 -12.45 6.93
C MET A 240 1.95 -10.94 6.80
N THR A 241 2.68 -10.22 7.64
CA THR A 241 2.93 -8.79 7.42
C THR A 241 4.10 -8.59 6.45
N PRO A 242 4.27 -7.40 5.84
CA PRO A 242 5.45 -7.08 5.04
C PRO A 242 6.76 -7.31 5.78
N MET A 243 6.80 -7.02 7.09
CA MET A 243 7.97 -7.28 7.93
C MET A 243 8.23 -8.78 8.11
N ASP A 244 7.20 -9.58 8.38
CA ASP A 244 7.35 -11.04 8.50
C ASP A 244 7.87 -11.65 7.20
N PHE A 245 7.26 -11.24 6.08
CA PHE A 245 7.61 -11.71 4.75
C PHE A 245 9.03 -11.29 4.38
N GLY A 246 9.37 -10.04 4.64
CA GLY A 246 10.71 -9.52 4.38
C GLY A 246 11.78 -10.20 5.21
N ARG A 247 11.56 -10.41 6.51
CA ARG A 247 12.48 -11.14 7.38
C ARG A 247 12.67 -12.59 6.93
N LEU A 248 11.59 -13.27 6.55
CA LEU A 248 11.64 -14.63 6.03
C LEU A 248 12.53 -14.70 4.77
N LEU A 249 12.42 -13.72 3.88
CA LEU A 249 13.23 -13.63 2.67
C LEU A 249 14.63 -13.03 2.89
N GLY A 250 14.94 -12.51 4.07
CA GLY A 250 16.21 -11.82 4.32
C GLY A 250 16.32 -10.47 3.62
N LEU A 251 15.19 -9.77 3.46
CA LEU A 251 15.17 -8.39 2.99
C LEU A 251 15.74 -7.45 4.06
N THR A 252 16.57 -6.50 3.63
CA THR A 252 16.96 -5.37 4.49
C THR A 252 15.88 -4.28 4.42
N PRO A 253 15.41 -3.75 5.56
CA PRO A 253 14.44 -2.65 5.57
C PRO A 253 15.06 -1.37 4.97
N ILE A 254 14.28 -0.65 4.16
CA ILE A 254 14.66 0.61 3.54
C ILE A 254 13.61 1.68 3.88
N PRO A 255 13.99 2.76 4.56
CA PRO A 255 13.12 3.90 4.84
C PRO A 255 12.47 4.48 3.57
N PRO A 256 11.14 4.67 3.56
CA PRO A 256 10.43 5.28 2.44
C PRO A 256 10.91 6.68 2.06
N ALA A 257 11.46 7.45 3.00
CA ALA A 257 12.00 8.78 2.74
C ALA A 257 13.10 8.80 1.65
N PHE A 258 13.77 7.67 1.41
CA PHE A 258 14.70 7.57 0.28
C PHE A 258 14.03 7.66 -1.09
N PHE A 259 12.72 7.43 -1.18
CA PHE A 259 11.96 7.46 -2.43
C PHE A 259 11.34 8.83 -2.76
N SER A 260 11.65 9.88 -2.01
CA SER A 260 10.98 11.19 -2.18
C SER A 260 11.14 11.77 -3.59
N TYR A 261 12.27 11.48 -4.26
CA TYR A 261 12.58 12.00 -5.59
C TYR A 261 12.21 11.04 -6.74
N HIS A 262 11.74 9.82 -6.46
CA HIS A 262 11.34 8.87 -7.51
C HIS A 262 10.13 9.35 -8.28
N ASP A 263 10.24 9.43 -9.61
CA ASP A 263 9.20 9.93 -10.51
C ASP A 263 8.68 11.33 -10.11
N ALA A 264 9.50 12.11 -9.40
CA ALA A 264 9.17 13.48 -9.05
C ALA A 264 9.48 14.40 -10.22
N SER A 265 8.45 15.07 -10.73
CA SER A 265 8.58 16.15 -11.73
C SER A 265 8.34 17.54 -11.15
N TRP A 266 8.04 17.63 -9.85
CA TRP A 266 7.64 18.85 -9.15
C TRP A 266 8.31 18.99 -7.78
N PHE A 267 7.98 20.04 -7.03
CA PHE A 267 8.55 20.33 -5.71
C PHE A 267 8.44 19.14 -4.74
N VAL A 268 9.56 18.79 -4.13
CA VAL A 268 9.68 17.77 -3.10
C VAL A 268 10.18 18.44 -1.83
N ARG A 269 9.56 18.12 -0.68
CA ARG A 269 9.97 18.58 0.65
C ARG A 269 10.31 17.35 1.51
N PRO A 270 11.49 16.74 1.30
CA PRO A 270 11.87 15.52 2.03
C PRO A 270 12.16 15.80 3.52
N ASP A 271 12.31 17.08 3.87
CA ASP A 271 12.44 17.59 5.23
C ASP A 271 11.10 17.68 5.97
N LEU A 272 9.98 17.50 5.28
CA LEU A 272 8.63 17.55 5.84
C LEU A 272 7.97 16.17 5.79
N HIS A 273 7.06 15.95 6.75
CA HIS A 273 6.19 14.80 6.80
C HIS A 273 4.84 15.17 7.42
N TRP A 274 3.85 14.28 7.37
CA TRP A 274 2.60 14.50 8.09
C TRP A 274 2.85 14.54 9.61
N PRO A 275 2.28 15.52 10.36
CA PRO A 275 2.54 15.67 11.79
C PRO A 275 2.25 14.40 12.60
N GLU A 276 1.19 13.69 12.25
CA GLU A 276 0.74 12.48 12.95
C GLU A 276 1.46 11.21 12.46
N ASN A 277 2.41 11.32 11.51
CA ASN A 277 3.04 10.18 10.84
C ASN A 277 2.02 9.19 10.24
N THR A 278 0.89 9.70 9.79
CA THR A 278 -0.19 8.91 9.20
C THR A 278 -0.68 9.58 7.92
N ARG A 279 -1.31 8.78 7.07
CA ARG A 279 -1.88 9.26 5.82
C ARG A 279 -3.08 10.16 6.08
N LYS A 280 -3.30 11.11 5.18
CA LYS A 280 -4.53 11.91 5.18
C LYS A 280 -5.77 11.04 5.06
N PRO A 281 -6.83 11.30 5.85
CA PRO A 281 -8.10 10.60 5.68
C PRO A 281 -8.71 10.96 4.32
N ARG A 282 -9.40 10.02 3.69
CA ARG A 282 -10.04 10.23 2.37
C ARG A 282 -10.93 11.48 2.35
N SER A 283 -11.64 11.77 3.44
CA SER A 283 -12.50 12.95 3.57
C SER A 283 -11.77 14.27 3.33
N SER A 284 -10.47 14.35 3.63
CA SER A 284 -9.66 15.56 3.43
C SER A 284 -9.38 15.89 1.96
N TYR A 285 -9.57 14.93 1.04
CA TYR A 285 -9.41 15.14 -0.40
C TYR A 285 -10.69 15.62 -1.08
N ARG A 286 -11.85 15.51 -0.43
CA ARG A 286 -13.10 16.08 -0.93
C ARG A 286 -13.09 17.57 -0.62
N LYS A 287 -13.01 18.41 -1.67
CA LYS A 287 -13.23 19.86 -1.52
C LYS A 287 -14.58 20.09 -0.82
N ARG A 288 -14.63 20.93 0.22
CA ARG A 288 -15.87 21.62 0.61
C ARG A 288 -16.33 22.40 -0.62
N GLY A 289 -17.48 22.04 -1.17
CA GLY A 289 -17.99 22.68 -2.40
C GLY A 289 -19.03 21.87 -3.19
N GLN A 290 -19.79 21.00 -2.51
CA GLN A 290 -21.06 20.46 -3.00
C GLN A 290 -21.93 20.23 -1.76
N ASP A 291 -22.49 21.32 -1.25
CA ASP A 291 -23.80 21.32 -0.59
C ASP A 291 -24.82 21.80 -1.64
#